data_AF-Q56GI0-F1
#
_entry.id   AF-Q56GI0-F1
#
_cell.length_a   1.000
_cell.length_b   1.000
_cell.length_c   1.000
_cell.angle_alpha   90.00
_cell.angle_beta   90.00
_cell.angle_gamma   90.00
#
_symmetry.space_group_name_H-M   'P 1'
#
loop_
_entity.id
_entity.type
_entity.pdbx_description
1 polymer ?
#
loop_
_entity_poly.entity_id
_entity_poly.type
_entity_poly.pdbx_seq_one_letter_code
_entity_poly.pdbx_strand_id
1 'polypeptide(L)' 'QPDPPIALNWTLLNVSLTGIHADIQVRWEAPPNADIQKGWMVLEYELQYKEVNETKWKM' A
#
# COMPACT_ATOMS: atom_id res chain seq x y z
N GLN A 1 -7.87 -16.52 6.88
CA GLN A 1 -7.23 -15.48 6.06
C GLN A 1 -7.70 -14.13 6.62
N PRO A 2 -6.80 -13.19 6.93
CA PRO A 2 -7.20 -11.87 7.41
C PRO A 2 -8.00 -11.12 6.34
N ASP A 3 -8.87 -10.21 6.76
CA ASP A 3 -9.53 -9.28 5.84
C ASP A 3 -8.50 -8.31 5.24
N PRO A 4 -8.74 -7.79 4.02
CA PRO A 4 -7.81 -6.89 3.36
C PRO A 4 -7.66 -5.56 4.13
N PRO A 5 -6.49 -4.88 4.02
CA PRO A 5 -6.33 -3.53 4.55
C PRO A 5 -7.32 -2.56 3.90
N ILE A 6 -7.71 -1.54 4.64
CA ILE A 6 -8.69 -0.53 4.22
C ILE A 6 -8.04 0.85 4.11
N ALA A 7 -8.81 1.83 3.62
CA ALA A 7 -8.39 3.23 3.52
C ALA A 7 -7.08 3.47 2.75
N LEU A 8 -6.89 2.73 1.65
CA LEU A 8 -5.72 2.91 0.77
C LEU A 8 -5.65 4.35 0.25
N ASN A 9 -4.52 5.01 0.50
CA ASN A 9 -4.29 6.39 0.12
C ASN A 9 -2.81 6.59 -0.25
N TRP A 10 -2.51 7.68 -0.94
CA TRP A 10 -1.15 8.01 -1.36
C TRP A 10 -0.86 9.49 -1.22
N THR A 11 0.41 9.83 -1.05
CA THR A 11 0.92 11.20 -1.07
C THR A 11 2.18 11.29 -1.90
N LEU A 12 2.31 12.37 -2.67
CA LEU A 12 3.53 12.67 -3.43
C LEU A 12 4.67 12.98 -2.45
N LEU A 13 5.80 12.30 -2.62
CA LEU A 13 7.02 12.57 -1.85
C LEU A 13 7.99 13.44 -2.62
N ASN A 14 8.26 13.10 -3.88
CA ASN A 14 9.25 13.80 -4.68
C ASN A 14 8.92 13.71 -6.18
N VAL A 15 9.52 14.62 -6.93
CA VAL A 15 9.50 14.61 -8.39
C VAL A 15 10.95 14.74 -8.86
N SER A 16 11.37 13.83 -9.73
CA SER A 16 12.70 13.86 -10.34
C SER A 16 12.96 15.20 -11.06
N LEU A 17 14.23 15.60 -11.19
CA LEU A 17 14.61 16.86 -11.84
C LEU A 17 14.15 16.95 -13.30
N THR A 18 13.98 15.82 -13.98
CA THR A 18 13.46 15.75 -15.35
C THR A 18 11.94 15.77 -15.42
N GLY A 19 11.24 15.64 -14.29
CA GLY A 19 9.78 15.53 -14.21
C GLY A 19 9.21 14.21 -14.71
N ILE A 20 10.05 13.27 -15.15
CA ILE A 20 9.61 11.99 -15.74
C ILE A 20 9.19 10.99 -14.67
N HIS A 21 9.90 11.00 -13.53
CA HIS A 21 9.63 10.10 -12.41
C HIS A 21 9.17 10.88 -11.19
N ALA A 22 8.33 10.23 -10.38
CA ALA A 22 7.86 10.73 -9.11
C ALA A 22 7.85 9.60 -8.09
N ASP A 23 8.17 9.96 -6.85
CA ASP A 23 8.10 9.05 -5.71
C ASP A 23 6.80 9.31 -4.96
N ILE A 24 6.09 8.24 -4.58
CA ILE A 24 4.88 8.31 -3.77
C ILE A 24 5.02 7.47 -2.51
N GLN A 25 4.36 7.90 -1.44
CA GLN A 25 4.15 7.09 -0.26
C GLN A 25 2.72 6.56 -0.28
N VAL A 26 2.58 5.24 -0.26
CA VAL A 26 1.29 4.57 -0.11
C VAL A 26 1.07 4.26 1.37
N ARG A 27 -0.16 4.45 1.85
CA ARG A 27 -0.58 4.16 3.23
C ARG A 27 -1.94 3.48 3.24
N TRP A 28 -2.16 2.67 4.26
CA TRP A 28 -3.40 1.96 4.50
C TRP A 28 -3.59 1.74 6.00
N GLU A 29 -4.78 1.30 6.38
CA GLU A 29 -5.13 0.93 7.75
C GLU A 29 -5.38 -0.58 7.84
N ALA A 30 -5.15 -1.14 9.02
CA ALA A 30 -5.49 -2.52 9.31
C ALA A 30 -7.00 -2.75 9.23
N PRO A 31 -7.46 -3.97 8.89
CA PRO A 31 -8.88 -4.27 8.89
C PRO A 31 -9.45 -4.11 10.31
N PRO A 32 -10.66 -3.55 10.50
CA PRO A 32 -11.18 -3.20 11.83
C PRO A 32 -11.38 -4.39 12.78
N ASN A 33 -11.46 -5.60 12.24
CA ASN A 33 -11.62 -6.83 13.01
C ASN A 33 -10.30 -7.45 13.47
N ALA A 34 -9.14 -6.93 13.04
CA ALA A 34 -7.85 -7.43 13.49
C ALA A 34 -7.44 -6.79 14.82
N ASP A 35 -7.35 -7.59 15.88
CA ASP A 35 -6.89 -7.13 17.20
C ASP A 35 -5.36 -7.07 17.26
N ILE A 36 -4.79 -6.13 16.51
CA ILE A 36 -3.35 -5.86 16.47
C ILE A 36 -2.92 -5.09 17.71
N GLN A 37 -3.77 -4.18 18.20
CA GLN A 37 -3.45 -3.29 19.32
C GLN A 37 -3.20 -4.04 20.63
N LYS A 38 -3.93 -5.13 20.88
CA LYS A 38 -3.71 -5.98 22.07
C LYS A 38 -2.73 -7.12 21.81
N GLY A 39 -2.12 -7.18 20.63
CA GLY A 39 -1.10 -8.17 20.27
C GLY A 39 -1.63 -9.58 19.98
N TRP A 40 -2.94 -9.74 19.77
CA TRP A 40 -3.54 -11.04 19.42
C TRP A 40 -3.27 -11.45 17.97
N MET A 41 -3.07 -10.45 17.10
CA MET A 41 -2.79 -10.66 15.69
C MET A 41 -1.55 -9.86 15.27
N VAL A 42 -0.68 -10.51 14.50
CA VAL A 42 0.41 -9.86 13.76
C VAL A 42 0.09 -10.03 12.28
N LEU A 43 0.06 -8.93 11.54
CA LEU A 43 -0.21 -8.92 10.10
C LEU A 43 1.05 -8.53 9.35
N GLU A 44 1.29 -9.21 8.24
CA GLU A 44 2.23 -8.82 7.20
C GLU A 44 1.44 -8.38 5.97
N TYR A 45 1.93 -7.35 5.28
CA TYR A 45 1.25 -6.76 4.13
C TYR A 45 2.10 -6.93 2.87
N GLU A 46 1.46 -7.40 1.81
CA GLU A 46 2.03 -7.42 0.46
C GLU A 46 1.36 -6.33 -0.37
N LEU A 47 2.16 -5.40 -0.90
CA LEU A 47 1.69 -4.35 -1.81
C LEU A 47 2.07 -4.74 -3.24
N GLN A 48 1.11 -4.70 -4.15
CA GLN A 48 1.36 -4.89 -5.57
C GLN A 48 0.96 -3.64 -6.35
N TYR A 49 1.73 -3.30 -7.38
CA TYR A 49 1.45 -2.16 -8.25
C TYR A 49 1.72 -2.49 -9.71
N LYS A 50 1.11 -1.75 -10.62
CA LYS A 50 1.36 -1.82 -12.06
C LYS A 50 0.84 -0.57 -12.73
N GLU A 51 1.24 -0.33 -13.97
CA GLU A 51 0.50 0.64 -14.77
C GLU A 51 -0.90 0.10 -15.11
N VAL A 52 -1.85 1.02 -15.30
CA VAL A 52 -3.24 0.65 -15.63
C VAL A 52 -3.29 -0.24 -16.88
N ASN A 53 -2.43 0.05 -17.86
CA ASN A 53 -2.37 -0.65 -19.15
C ASN A 53 -1.53 -1.94 -19.11
N GLU A 54 -0.77 -2.20 -18.05
CA GLU A 54 -0.03 -3.45 -17.89
C GLU A 54 -0.95 -4.57 -17.37
N THR A 55 -0.67 -5.83 -17.74
CA THR A 55 -1.42 -7.00 -17.25
C THR A 55 -0.75 -7.70 -16.07
N LYS A 56 0.56 -7.49 -15.88
CA LYS A 56 1.35 -8.14 -14.83
C LYS A 56 1.58 -7.18 -13.67
N TRP A 57 1.44 -7.70 -12.46
CA TRP A 57 1.72 -6.98 -11.23
C TRP A 57 3.22 -7.00 -10.90
N LYS A 58 3.70 -5.87 -10.37
CA LYS A 58 5.02 -5.71 -9.75
C LYS A 58 4.81 -5.84 -8.23
N MET A 59 5.76 -6.53 -7.59
CA MET A 59 5.87 -6.67 -6.14
C MET A 59 6.91 -5.68 -5.62
#